data_AF-A0A7M2C9U3-F1
#
_entry.id   AF-A0A7M2C9U3-F1
#
_cell.length_a   1.000
_cell.length_b   1.000
_cell.length_c   1.000
_cell.angle_alpha   90.00
_cell.angle_beta   90.00
_cell.angle_gamma   90.00
#
_symmetry.space_group_name_H-M   'P 1'
#
loop_
_entity.id
_entity.type
_entity.pdbx_description
1 polymer ?
#
loop_
_entity_poly.entity_id
_entity_poly.type
_entity_poly.pdbx_seq_one_letter_code
_entity_poly.pdbx_strand_id
1 'polypeptide(L)'
;MDARPMELIDLLQGFIDAEPRLDIWRRYPDITEAEDNYTDTWACAQVSGQFAAFAREHGWEAVVVHADEPEQPLAFDHAWVRLTRDGRSTDVDWTARQFHNLHAAEGHDPNVLALPWPLAWDPVVIAPDDHLIVGRYGTITKEDR
;
A
#
# COMPACT_ATOMS: atom_id res chain seq x y z
N MET A 1 25.67 -14.39 5.37
CA MET A 1 24.91 -14.40 4.10
C MET A 1 25.06 -13.00 3.54
N ASP A 2 25.61 -12.87 2.32
CA ASP A 2 25.63 -11.59 1.61
C ASP A 2 24.20 -11.25 1.20
N ALA A 3 23.50 -10.48 2.01
CA ALA A 3 22.25 -9.84 1.59
C ALA A 3 22.64 -8.72 0.62
N ARG A 4 22.86 -9.08 -0.65
CA ARG A 4 22.97 -8.07 -1.69
C ARG A 4 21.64 -7.32 -1.73
N PRO A 5 21.66 -5.99 -1.66
CA PRO A 5 20.44 -5.23 -1.47
C PRO A 5 19.61 -5.29 -2.75
N MET A 6 18.34 -5.69 -2.61
CA MET A 6 17.43 -6.07 -3.70
C MET A 6 16.82 -4.84 -4.40
N GLU A 7 16.73 -4.82 -5.74
CA GLU A 7 16.08 -3.70 -6.46
C GLU A 7 14.57 -3.64 -6.15
N LEU A 8 13.91 -2.49 -6.39
CA LEU A 8 12.49 -2.33 -6.06
C LEU A 8 11.60 -3.39 -6.73
N ILE A 9 11.83 -3.67 -8.02
CA ILE A 9 11.05 -4.67 -8.77
C ILE A 9 11.22 -6.06 -8.13
N ASP A 10 12.46 -6.43 -7.79
CA ASP A 10 12.75 -7.71 -7.15
C ASP A 10 12.12 -7.79 -5.76
N LEU A 11 12.08 -6.69 -5.00
CA LEU A 11 11.45 -6.61 -3.68
C LEU A 11 9.94 -6.84 -3.77
N LEU A 12 9.28 -6.16 -4.71
CA LEU A 12 7.84 -6.31 -4.91
C LEU A 12 7.51 -7.73 -5.37
N GLN A 13 8.28 -8.30 -6.31
CA GLN A 13 8.09 -9.67 -6.76
C GLN A 13 8.34 -10.68 -5.64
N GLY A 14 9.39 -10.48 -4.84
CA GLY A 14 9.70 -11.34 -3.71
C GLY A 14 8.58 -11.36 -2.66
N PHE A 15 7.93 -10.23 -2.42
CA PHE A 15 6.78 -10.18 -1.50
C PHE A 15 5.54 -10.87 -2.10
N ILE A 16 5.29 -10.69 -3.41
CA ILE A 16 4.22 -11.42 -4.11
C ILE A 16 4.41 -12.94 -4.01
N ASP A 17 5.64 -13.39 -4.23
CA ASP A 17 5.98 -14.82 -4.17
C ASP A 17 5.88 -15.38 -2.73
N ALA A 18 6.23 -14.57 -1.73
CA ALA A 18 6.14 -14.93 -0.32
C ALA A 18 4.71 -14.88 0.22
N GLU A 19 3.83 -14.05 -0.36
CA GLU A 19 2.46 -13.85 0.11
C GLU A 19 1.42 -13.94 -1.03
N PRO A 20 1.05 -15.18 -1.46
CA PRO A 20 0.09 -15.38 -2.54
C PRO A 20 -1.30 -14.82 -2.28
N ARG A 21 -1.67 -14.57 -1.01
CA ARG A 21 -2.98 -14.01 -0.65
C ARG A 21 -3.14 -12.56 -1.15
N LEU A 22 -2.06 -11.87 -1.48
CA LEU A 22 -2.06 -10.52 -2.06
C LEU A 22 -2.89 -10.43 -3.35
N ASP A 23 -3.05 -11.53 -4.09
CA ASP A 23 -3.81 -11.56 -5.35
C ASP A 23 -5.25 -11.04 -5.23
N ILE A 24 -5.85 -11.06 -4.04
CA ILE A 24 -7.19 -10.51 -3.80
C ILE A 24 -7.26 -9.04 -4.22
N TRP A 25 -6.31 -8.20 -3.81
CA TRP A 25 -6.28 -6.77 -4.19
C TRP A 25 -6.03 -6.53 -5.67
N ARG A 26 -5.30 -7.43 -6.33
CA ARG A 26 -5.13 -7.38 -7.79
C ARG A 26 -6.45 -7.59 -8.52
N ARG A 27 -7.37 -8.36 -7.96
CA ARG A 27 -8.64 -8.76 -8.60
C ARG A 27 -9.82 -7.85 -8.30
N TYR A 28 -9.72 -6.91 -7.35
CA TYR A 28 -10.83 -5.98 -7.07
C TYR A 28 -11.36 -5.27 -8.32
N PRO A 29 -12.69 -5.12 -8.47
CA PRO A 29 -13.75 -5.55 -7.55
C PRO A 29 -14.24 -7.00 -7.79
N ASP A 30 -13.60 -7.74 -8.71
CA ASP A 30 -13.97 -9.09 -9.12
C ASP A 30 -13.49 -10.16 -8.10
N ILE A 31 -13.97 -10.03 -6.87
CA ILE A 31 -13.72 -10.95 -5.76
C ILE A 31 -15.03 -11.52 -5.21
N THR A 32 -14.94 -12.63 -4.50
CA THR A 32 -16.10 -13.24 -3.84
C THR A 32 -16.45 -12.51 -2.53
N GLU A 33 -17.70 -12.64 -2.07
CA GLU A 33 -18.11 -12.12 -0.75
C GLU A 33 -17.25 -12.67 0.40
N ALA A 34 -16.77 -13.92 0.30
CA ALA A 34 -15.87 -14.49 1.29
C ALA A 34 -14.48 -13.83 1.29
N GLU A 35 -14.00 -13.40 0.13
CA GLU A 35 -12.74 -12.67 -0.02
C GLU A 35 -12.88 -11.22 0.46
N ASP A 36 -14.03 -10.60 0.22
CA ASP A 36 -14.32 -9.25 0.69
C ASP A 36 -14.45 -9.20 2.23
N ASN A 37 -15.16 -10.17 2.82
CA ASN A 37 -15.14 -10.34 4.28
C ASN A 37 -13.74 -10.62 4.83
N TYR A 38 -12.87 -11.26 4.03
CA TYR A 38 -11.50 -11.54 4.45
C TYR A 38 -10.64 -10.27 4.47
N THR A 39 -10.82 -9.36 3.51
CA THR A 39 -10.07 -8.09 3.45
C THR A 39 -10.40 -7.17 4.62
N ASP A 40 -11.59 -7.26 5.21
CA ASP A 40 -11.92 -6.58 6.47
C ASP A 40 -11.04 -7.04 7.64
N THR A 41 -10.60 -8.31 7.62
CA THR A 41 -9.78 -8.91 8.70
C THR A 41 -8.28 -8.76 8.46
N TRP A 42 -7.86 -8.73 7.19
CA TRP A 42 -6.47 -8.55 6.74
C TRP A 42 -6.35 -7.27 5.91
N ALA A 43 -6.63 -6.15 6.58
CA ALA A 43 -6.75 -4.83 5.95
C ALA A 43 -5.40 -4.14 5.70
N CYS A 44 -5.48 -2.95 5.09
CA CYS A 44 -4.37 -2.07 4.70
C CYS A 44 -3.22 -1.98 5.73
N ALA A 45 -3.51 -1.82 7.03
CA ALA A 45 -2.49 -1.73 8.09
C ALA A 45 -1.69 -3.03 8.26
N GLN A 46 -2.34 -4.18 8.21
CA GLN A 46 -1.67 -5.47 8.38
C GLN A 46 -0.81 -5.82 7.16
N VAL A 47 -1.34 -5.62 5.95
CA VAL A 47 -0.59 -5.83 4.69
C VAL A 47 0.64 -4.91 4.65
N SER A 48 0.46 -3.64 4.99
CA SER A 48 1.55 -2.67 5.05
C SER A 48 2.59 -3.01 6.11
N GLY A 49 2.17 -3.46 7.30
CA GLY A 49 3.09 -3.92 8.34
C GLY A 49 3.93 -5.12 7.91
N GLN A 50 3.30 -6.11 7.26
CA GLN A 50 3.99 -7.29 6.73
C GLN A 50 4.99 -6.92 5.63
N PHE A 51 4.58 -6.05 4.69
CA PHE A 51 5.48 -5.60 3.63
C PHE A 51 6.65 -4.76 4.18
N ALA A 52 6.40 -3.87 5.15
CA ALA A 52 7.45 -3.09 5.78
C ALA A 52 8.48 -3.98 6.51
N ALA A 53 8.02 -5.02 7.21
CA ALA A 53 8.91 -6.02 7.82
C ALA A 53 9.73 -6.76 6.76
N PHE A 54 9.08 -7.25 5.70
CA PHE A 54 9.75 -7.91 4.57
C PHE A 54 10.81 -7.01 3.92
N ALA A 55 10.50 -5.75 3.67
CA ALA A 55 11.42 -4.79 3.07
C ALA A 55 12.65 -4.51 3.96
N ARG A 56 12.45 -4.39 5.28
CA ARG A 56 13.54 -4.22 6.26
C ARG A 56 14.49 -5.41 6.27
N GLU A 57 13.97 -6.63 6.22
CA GLU A 57 14.78 -7.86 6.12
C GLU A 57 15.66 -7.88 4.85
N HIS A 58 15.24 -7.16 3.80
CA HIS A 58 15.94 -7.05 2.52
C HIS A 58 16.75 -5.76 2.37
N GLY A 59 17.01 -5.06 3.48
CA GLY A 59 17.94 -3.92 3.53
C GLY A 59 17.33 -2.57 3.11
N TRP A 60 16.00 -2.47 3.04
CA TRP A 60 15.32 -1.19 2.83
C TRP A 60 14.98 -0.53 4.16
N GLU A 61 15.09 0.80 4.24
CA GLU A 61 14.42 1.54 5.31
C GLU A 61 12.93 1.61 4.96
N ALA A 62 12.07 0.97 5.75
CA ALA A 62 10.62 0.96 5.49
C ALA A 62 9.85 1.47 6.71
N VAL A 63 8.83 2.29 6.48
CA VAL A 63 7.90 2.77 7.51
C VAL A 63 6.47 2.67 7.00
N VAL A 64 5.52 2.39 7.90
CA VAL A 64 4.10 2.41 7.55
C VAL A 64 3.60 3.85 7.67
N VAL A 65 2.87 4.31 6.66
CA VAL A 65 2.27 5.65 6.59
C VAL A 65 0.76 5.48 6.68
N HIS A 66 0.09 6.31 7.50
CA HIS A 66 -1.34 6.23 7.75
C HIS A 66 -2.02 7.52 7.27
N ALA A 67 -3.02 7.40 6.40
CA ALA A 67 -3.86 8.52 5.99
C ALA A 67 -4.69 9.02 7.18
N ASP A 68 -4.74 10.35 7.34
CA ASP A 68 -5.68 11.01 8.24
C ASP A 68 -6.54 11.95 7.39
N GLU A 69 -7.86 11.81 7.46
CA GLU A 69 -8.75 12.73 6.75
C GLU A 69 -8.96 14.02 7.56
N PRO A 70 -8.66 15.22 7.01
CA PRO A 70 -9.02 16.47 7.68
C PRO A 70 -10.52 16.80 7.59
N GLU A 71 -11.29 16.34 6.57
CA GLU A 71 -12.68 16.79 6.37
C GLU A 71 -13.71 15.79 5.74
N GLN A 72 -13.40 14.52 5.44
CA GLN A 72 -14.41 13.50 5.07
C GLN A 72 -14.15 12.13 5.76
N PRO A 73 -15.10 11.16 5.75
CA PRO A 73 -14.94 9.90 6.49
C PRO A 73 -14.92 8.62 5.62
N LEU A 74 -14.80 8.71 4.29
CA LEU A 74 -14.97 7.54 3.41
C LEU A 74 -13.66 6.79 3.13
N ALA A 75 -12.50 7.38 3.45
CA ALA A 75 -11.17 6.80 3.35
C ALA A 75 -10.41 6.88 4.69
N PHE A 76 -11.15 6.84 5.80
CA PHE A 76 -10.61 6.80 7.16
C PHE A 76 -9.72 5.56 7.34
N ASP A 77 -8.54 5.75 7.96
CA ASP A 77 -7.66 4.66 8.41
C ASP A 77 -7.08 3.79 7.28
N HIS A 78 -6.53 4.44 6.25
CA HIS A 78 -5.78 3.74 5.18
C HIS A 78 -4.27 3.76 5.44
N ALA A 79 -3.58 2.68 5.10
CA ALA A 79 -2.15 2.55 5.31
C ALA A 79 -1.42 2.01 4.08
N TRP A 80 -0.19 2.51 3.88
CA TRP A 80 0.76 2.06 2.86
C TRP A 80 2.19 2.07 3.42
N VAL A 81 3.19 1.69 2.62
CA VAL A 81 4.59 1.67 3.04
C VAL A 81 5.41 2.68 2.28
N ARG A 82 6.18 3.49 3.02
CA ARG A 82 7.24 4.34 2.47
C ARG A 82 8.58 3.62 2.58
N LEU A 83 9.18 3.34 1.44
CA LEU A 83 10.52 2.77 1.30
C LEU A 83 11.53 3.90 1.09
N THR A 84 12.68 3.83 1.75
CA THR A 84 13.82 4.73 1.54
C THR A 84 15.08 3.91 1.26
N ARG A 85 15.80 4.30 0.21
CA ARG A 85 17.09 3.73 -0.14
C ARG A 85 17.93 4.74 -0.93
N ASP A 86 19.21 4.84 -0.59
CA ASP A 86 20.17 5.74 -1.24
C ASP A 86 19.67 7.20 -1.32
N GLY A 87 18.95 7.64 -0.28
CA GLY A 87 18.37 8.98 -0.18
C GLY A 87 17.13 9.24 -1.05
N ARG A 88 16.58 8.20 -1.69
CA ARG A 88 15.35 8.28 -2.49
C ARG A 88 14.23 7.53 -1.80
N SER A 89 13.03 8.09 -1.90
CA SER A 89 11.82 7.48 -1.33
C SER A 89 10.87 7.00 -2.41
N THR A 90 10.15 5.93 -2.11
CA THR A 90 9.08 5.39 -2.96
C THR A 90 7.99 4.87 -2.04
N ASP A 91 6.76 5.31 -2.28
CA ASP A 91 5.59 4.82 -1.57
C ASP A 91 4.98 3.65 -2.33
N VAL A 92 4.53 2.63 -1.60
CA VAL A 92 3.96 1.39 -2.13
C VAL A 92 2.67 1.06 -1.38
N ASP A 93 1.56 1.02 -2.10
CA ASP A 93 0.24 0.67 -1.61
C ASP A 93 -0.28 -0.61 -2.29
N TRP A 94 -0.45 -1.65 -1.49
CA TRP A 94 -0.95 -2.95 -1.92
C TRP A 94 -2.48 -3.01 -1.99
N THR A 95 -3.17 -2.13 -1.29
CA THR A 95 -4.62 -2.21 -1.07
C THR A 95 -5.38 -1.03 -1.64
N ALA A 96 -4.74 -0.12 -2.38
CA ALA A 96 -5.36 1.03 -3.08
C ALA A 96 -6.67 0.69 -3.81
N ARG A 97 -6.76 -0.51 -4.41
CA ARG A 97 -7.94 -0.96 -5.16
C ARG A 97 -9.17 -1.27 -4.30
N GLN A 98 -9.05 -1.32 -2.97
CA GLN A 98 -10.21 -1.41 -2.05
C GLN A 98 -11.14 -0.19 -2.18
N PHE A 99 -10.62 0.93 -2.68
CA PHE A 99 -11.40 2.14 -2.96
C PHE A 99 -12.11 2.11 -4.32
N HIS A 100 -12.35 0.92 -4.88
CA HIS A 100 -13.01 0.72 -6.18
C HIS A 100 -14.40 1.38 -6.29
N ASN A 101 -15.03 1.75 -5.19
CA ASN A 101 -16.33 2.43 -5.12
C ASN A 101 -16.25 3.93 -4.80
N LEU A 102 -15.06 4.50 -4.62
CA LEU A 102 -14.87 5.84 -4.05
C LEU A 102 -15.61 6.96 -4.82
N HIS A 103 -15.52 6.98 -6.14
CA HIS A 103 -16.26 7.93 -6.98
C HIS A 103 -17.28 7.27 -7.92
N ALA A 104 -17.56 5.97 -7.71
CA ALA A 104 -18.51 5.21 -8.51
C ALA A 104 -19.37 4.31 -7.61
N ALA A 105 -20.64 4.67 -7.45
CA ALA A 105 -21.60 3.94 -6.60
C ALA A 105 -21.79 2.46 -6.99
N GLU A 106 -21.47 2.09 -8.24
CA GLU A 106 -21.53 0.72 -8.75
C GLU A 106 -20.24 -0.09 -8.49
N GLY A 107 -19.27 0.47 -7.75
CA GLY A 107 -18.06 -0.23 -7.34
C GLY A 107 -17.01 -0.40 -8.44
N HIS A 108 -17.09 0.37 -9.52
CA HIS A 108 -16.17 0.28 -10.66
C HIS A 108 -15.58 1.64 -11.03
N ASP A 109 -14.96 2.33 -10.08
CA ASP A 109 -14.28 3.60 -10.33
C ASP A 109 -13.09 3.40 -11.26
N PRO A 110 -13.13 3.90 -12.51
CA PRO A 110 -12.06 3.66 -13.48
C PRO A 110 -10.74 4.31 -13.05
N ASN A 111 -10.76 5.34 -12.21
CA ASN A 111 -9.53 6.01 -11.75
C ASN A 111 -8.77 5.14 -10.74
N VAL A 112 -9.48 4.31 -9.99
CA VAL A 112 -8.90 3.38 -9.02
C VAL A 112 -8.51 2.07 -9.72
N LEU A 113 -9.38 1.54 -10.58
CA LEU A 113 -9.14 0.26 -11.25
C LEU A 113 -8.05 0.31 -12.33
N ALA A 114 -7.79 1.48 -12.90
CA ALA A 114 -6.69 1.67 -13.85
C ALA A 114 -5.31 1.76 -13.19
N LEU A 115 -5.22 1.91 -11.87
CA LEU A 115 -3.94 2.00 -11.18
C LEU A 115 -3.16 0.68 -11.28
N PRO A 116 -1.82 0.72 -11.37
CA PRO A 116 -1.01 -0.48 -11.23
C PRO A 116 -1.22 -1.14 -9.87
N TRP A 117 -0.92 -2.44 -9.81
CA TRP A 117 -0.95 -3.19 -8.56
C TRP A 117 0.37 -3.97 -8.38
N PRO A 118 1.10 -3.78 -7.26
CA PRO A 118 0.88 -2.72 -6.27
C PRO A 118 1.03 -1.31 -6.87
N LEU A 119 0.39 -0.32 -6.24
CA LEU A 119 0.55 1.07 -6.62
C LEU A 119 1.87 1.58 -6.03
N ALA A 120 2.80 2.03 -6.89
CA ALA A 120 4.06 2.60 -6.45
C ALA A 120 4.29 3.99 -7.07
N TRP A 121 4.73 4.96 -6.28
CA TRP A 121 4.97 6.33 -6.73
C TRP A 121 6.09 7.03 -5.98
N ASP A 122 6.62 8.10 -6.59
CA ASP A 122 7.53 9.03 -5.93
C ASP A 122 6.71 10.03 -5.09
N PRO A 123 6.80 10.00 -3.76
CA PRO A 123 6.03 10.90 -2.91
C PRO A 123 6.42 12.36 -3.13
N VAL A 124 7.61 12.69 -3.66
CA VAL A 124 7.99 14.07 -3.96
C VAL A 124 7.16 14.63 -5.12
N VAL A 125 6.73 13.79 -6.06
CA VAL A 125 5.91 14.20 -7.22
C VAL A 125 4.47 14.51 -6.79
N ILE A 126 3.94 13.78 -5.81
CA ILE A 126 2.55 13.92 -5.33
C ILE A 126 2.43 14.84 -4.11
N ALA A 127 3.56 15.40 -3.65
CA ALA A 127 3.79 16.02 -2.33
C ALA A 127 4.10 14.97 -1.25
N PRO A 128 5.12 15.24 -0.40
CA PRO A 128 5.65 14.23 0.50
C PRO A 128 4.61 13.74 1.50
N ASP A 129 3.52 14.49 1.69
CA ASP A 129 2.41 14.29 2.62
C ASP A 129 1.09 13.75 2.04
N ASP A 130 1.02 13.50 0.72
CA ASP A 130 -0.23 13.19 0.02
C ASP A 130 -0.22 11.79 -0.64
N HIS A 131 -1.32 11.05 -0.48
CA HIS A 131 -1.62 9.79 -1.20
C HIS A 131 -2.43 10.07 -2.47
N LEU A 132 -2.19 9.29 -3.53
CA LEU A 132 -2.86 9.43 -4.83
C LEU A 132 -4.39 9.29 -4.78
N ILE A 133 -4.93 8.54 -3.80
CA ILE A 133 -6.35 8.18 -3.72
C ILE A 133 -7.06 8.70 -2.47
N VAL A 134 -6.37 8.77 -1.32
CA VAL A 134 -7.02 8.98 -0.02
C VAL A 134 -6.68 10.32 0.63
N GLY A 135 -5.82 11.14 0.00
CA GLY A 135 -5.47 12.46 0.52
C GLY A 135 -4.30 12.45 1.50
N ARG A 136 -4.33 13.36 2.48
CA ARG A 136 -3.21 13.66 3.38
C ARG A 136 -3.00 12.60 4.45
N TYR A 137 -1.77 12.47 4.96
CA TYR A 137 -1.46 11.59 6.08
C TYR A 137 -1.25 12.28 7.41
N GLY A 138 -1.52 11.54 8.48
CA GLY A 138 -1.10 11.87 9.82
C GLY A 138 -0.09 10.86 10.33
N THR A 139 1.01 11.37 10.87
CA THR A 139 2.02 10.62 11.63
C THR A 139 2.67 9.45 10.89
N ILE A 140 3.91 9.64 10.43
CA ILE A 140 4.81 8.52 10.15
C ILE A 140 5.21 7.93 11.50
N THR A 141 4.61 6.81 11.91
CA THR A 141 5.06 6.11 13.12
C THR A 141 6.44 5.51 12.82
N LYS A 142 7.48 6.19 13.30
CA LYS A 142 8.80 5.59 13.50
C LYS A 142 8.73 4.64 14.69
N GLU A 143 7.85 3.67 14.67
CA GLU A 143 7.87 2.60 15.65
C GLU A 143 8.91 1.55 15.23
N ASP A 144 9.76 1.24 16.20
CA ASP A 144 10.86 0.27 16.25
C ASP A 144 12.17 0.65 15.52
N ARG A 145 12.91 1.56 16.16
CA ARG A 145 14.38 1.57 16.14
C ARG A 145 14.94 0.74 17.29
#